data_AF-A0A1C6QJ92-F1
#
_entry.id   AF-A0A1C6QJ92-F1
#
_cell.length_a   1.000
_cell.length_b   1.000
_cell.length_c   1.000
_cell.angle_alpha   90.00
_cell.angle_beta   90.00
_cell.angle_gamma   90.00
#
_symmetry.space_group_name_H-M   'P 1'
#
loop_
_entity.id
_entity.type
_entity.pdbx_description
1 polymer ?
#
loop_
_entity_poly.entity_id
_entity_poly.type
_entity_poly.pdbx_seq_one_letter_code
_entity_poly.pdbx_strand_id
1 'polypeptide(L)'
;MREQYALVSQYSTKPAAEDGQSAAPSDADVSALTVAEAYEHAKAEIGDDLIFLPSADASIKKFAEYKDPGKLHKALLDVANAGRRWGDGTLGKPFGEFFTDLGYGYSAKNPAVRDRRHKRHYEVKYKDNLVVMEPHLKVDESTGPDQCLRIYWYLDESDKVIVIGHVGRHLPD
;
A
#
# COMPACT_ATOMS: atom_id res chain seq x y z
N MET A 1 61.95 40.64 11.08
CA MET A 1 61.96 40.16 9.69
C MET A 1 61.70 38.67 9.73
N ARG A 2 60.54 38.21 9.21
CA ARG A 2 60.20 36.81 8.84
C ARG A 2 60.29 35.77 9.99
N GLU A 3 59.53 34.68 10.08
CA GLU A 3 58.56 34.01 9.23
C GLU A 3 57.77 33.04 10.13
N GLN A 4 56.58 32.68 9.67
CA GLN A 4 55.65 31.75 10.29
C GLN A 4 56.19 30.31 10.24
N TYR A 5 55.90 29.50 11.26
CA TYR A 5 55.92 28.03 11.15
C TYR A 5 54.54 27.47 11.46
N ALA A 6 53.94 26.92 10.41
CA ALA A 6 52.67 26.22 10.40
C ALA A 6 52.82 24.81 10.99
N LEU A 7 51.86 24.42 11.83
CA LEU A 7 51.66 23.05 12.31
C LEU A 7 50.97 22.23 11.21
N VAL A 8 51.67 21.20 10.74
CA VAL A 8 51.11 20.13 9.90
C VAL A 8 50.44 19.13 10.83
N SER A 9 49.10 19.08 10.85
CA SER A 9 48.34 17.99 11.44
C SER A 9 47.68 17.20 10.32
N GLN A 10 48.11 15.95 10.21
CA GLN A 10 47.66 14.98 9.22
C GLN A 10 46.23 14.56 9.55
N TYR A 11 45.26 14.97 8.73
CA TYR A 11 43.97 14.31 8.67
C TYR A 11 43.82 13.63 7.33
N SER A 12 43.80 12.30 7.44
CA SER A 12 43.46 11.32 6.41
C SER A 12 42.18 11.73 5.68
N THR A 13 42.29 11.99 4.38
CA THR A 13 41.14 12.24 3.51
C THR A 13 40.41 10.92 3.24
N LYS A 14 39.29 10.72 3.94
CA LYS A 14 38.24 9.78 3.57
C LYS A 14 37.60 10.25 2.25
N PRO A 15 37.50 9.41 1.20
CA PRO A 15 36.85 9.83 -0.03
C PRO A 15 35.35 10.06 0.20
N ALA A 16 34.83 11.09 -0.47
CA ALA A 16 33.44 11.51 -0.46
C ALA A 16 32.53 10.35 -0.91
N ALA A 17 31.49 10.09 -0.12
CA ALA A 17 30.36 9.30 -0.57
C ALA A 17 29.59 10.15 -1.58
N GLU A 18 29.40 9.61 -2.77
CA GLU A 18 28.52 10.16 -3.79
C GLU A 18 27.09 10.17 -3.25
N ASP A 19 26.48 11.36 -3.29
CA ASP A 19 25.07 11.58 -2.98
C ASP A 19 24.19 10.86 -4.01
N GLY A 20 23.79 9.63 -3.69
CA GLY A 20 22.69 8.96 -4.35
C GLY A 20 21.37 9.50 -3.81
N GLN A 21 20.89 10.62 -4.36
CA GLN A 21 19.50 11.05 -4.18
C GLN A 21 18.56 9.96 -4.71
N SER A 22 17.94 9.20 -3.81
CA SER A 22 16.72 8.44 -4.12
C SER A 22 15.55 9.44 -4.20
N ALA A 23 15.40 10.11 -5.34
CA ALA A 23 14.16 10.83 -5.63
C ALA A 23 13.05 9.78 -5.81
N ALA A 24 11.94 9.93 -5.08
CA ALA A 24 10.73 9.16 -5.37
C ALA A 24 10.36 9.38 -6.86
N PRO A 25 10.06 8.31 -7.62
CA PRO A 25 9.73 8.43 -9.04
C PRO A 25 8.51 9.31 -9.25
N SER A 26 8.46 9.98 -10.39
CA SER A 26 7.32 10.83 -10.75
C SER A 26 6.09 9.98 -11.09
N ASP A 27 4.89 10.57 -11.02
CA ASP A 27 3.65 9.89 -11.41
C ASP A 27 3.73 9.26 -12.82
N ALA A 28 4.43 9.92 -13.76
CA ALA A 28 4.64 9.41 -15.11
C ALA A 28 5.53 8.15 -15.14
N ASP A 29 6.51 8.06 -14.24
CA ASP A 29 7.39 6.90 -14.14
C ASP A 29 6.64 5.70 -13.56
N VAL A 30 5.74 5.93 -12.59
CA VAL A 30 4.92 4.86 -11.99
C VAL A 30 3.90 4.31 -12.99
N SER A 31 3.28 5.16 -13.82
CA SER A 31 2.34 4.72 -14.85
C SER A 31 2.97 3.84 -15.94
N ALA A 32 4.29 3.91 -16.13
CA ALA A 32 5.03 3.09 -17.09
C ALA A 32 5.45 1.71 -16.54
N LEU A 33 5.31 1.49 -15.22
CA LEU A 33 5.65 0.23 -14.56
C LEU A 33 4.64 -0.87 -14.90
N THR A 34 5.02 -2.11 -14.66
CA THR A 34 4.04 -3.20 -14.54
C THR A 34 3.24 -3.09 -13.24
N VAL A 35 2.10 -3.78 -13.16
CA VAL A 35 1.28 -3.87 -11.94
C VAL A 35 2.10 -4.33 -10.73
N ALA A 36 2.97 -5.33 -10.92
CA ALA A 36 3.80 -5.88 -9.85
C ALA A 36 4.86 -4.88 -9.37
N GLU A 37 5.50 -4.16 -10.30
CA GLU A 37 6.48 -3.12 -9.96
C GLU A 37 5.83 -1.94 -9.25
N ALA A 38 4.67 -1.47 -9.72
CA ALA A 38 3.92 -0.41 -9.05
C ALA A 38 3.47 -0.82 -7.63
N TYR A 39 3.09 -2.08 -7.43
CA TYR A 39 2.75 -2.62 -6.11
C TYR A 39 3.97 -2.67 -5.17
N GLU A 40 5.11 -3.18 -5.63
CA GLU A 40 6.33 -3.22 -4.81
C GLU A 40 6.87 -1.81 -4.53
N HIS A 41 6.73 -0.89 -5.49
CA HIS A 41 7.08 0.51 -5.28
C HIS A 41 6.21 1.16 -4.19
N ALA A 42 4.89 0.98 -4.27
CA ALA A 42 3.98 1.48 -3.24
C ALA A 42 4.30 0.87 -1.87
N LYS A 43 4.56 -0.45 -1.80
CA LYS A 43 4.96 -1.12 -0.56
C LYS A 43 6.22 -0.52 0.07
N ALA A 44 7.23 -0.24 -0.75
CA ALA A 44 8.47 0.37 -0.28
C ALA A 44 8.24 1.80 0.26
N GLU A 45 7.40 2.59 -0.40
CA GLU A 45 7.06 3.96 0.03
C GLU A 45 6.20 3.97 1.31
N ILE A 46 5.26 3.04 1.42
CA ILE A 46 4.33 2.94 2.55
C ILE A 46 5.04 2.46 3.82
N GLY A 47 6.03 1.57 3.70
CA GLY A 47 6.73 1.01 4.86
C GLY A 47 5.76 0.33 5.84
N ASP A 48 5.88 0.66 7.11
CA ASP A 48 5.15 0.00 8.20
C ASP A 48 3.73 0.56 8.44
N ASP A 49 3.29 1.53 7.65
CA ASP A 49 1.95 2.11 7.79
C ASP A 49 0.83 1.14 7.39
N LEU A 50 1.16 0.13 6.57
CA LEU A 50 0.30 -0.99 6.22
C LEU A 50 1.06 -2.31 6.39
N ILE A 51 0.36 -3.34 6.85
CA ILE A 51 0.90 -4.70 6.86
C ILE A 51 0.41 -5.43 5.60
N PHE A 52 1.34 -5.81 4.73
CA PHE A 52 1.03 -6.62 3.54
C PHE A 52 1.20 -8.11 3.85
N LEU A 53 0.12 -8.88 3.70
CA LEU A 53 0.18 -10.33 3.89
C LEU A 53 0.68 -11.05 2.63
N PRO A 54 1.25 -12.27 2.77
CA PRO A 54 1.65 -13.08 1.61
C PRO A 54 0.51 -13.36 0.62
N SER A 55 -0.75 -13.33 1.08
CA SER A 55 -1.92 -13.47 0.20
C SER A 55 -2.11 -12.27 -0.72
N ALA A 56 -1.74 -11.06 -0.30
CA ALA A 56 -1.76 -9.86 -1.13
C ALA A 56 -0.71 -9.99 -2.25
N ASP A 57 0.51 -10.42 -1.92
CA ASP A 57 1.57 -10.67 -2.91
C ASP A 57 1.13 -11.78 -3.90
N ALA A 58 0.47 -12.83 -3.42
CA ALA A 58 -0.06 -13.89 -4.26
C ALA A 58 -1.20 -13.41 -5.18
N SER A 59 -2.00 -12.44 -4.76
CA SER A 59 -3.07 -11.85 -5.58
C SER A 59 -2.52 -10.97 -6.70
N ILE A 60 -1.48 -10.18 -6.44
CA ILE A 60 -0.81 -9.33 -7.44
C ILE A 60 -0.21 -10.16 -8.58
N LYS A 61 0.40 -11.30 -8.27
CA LYS A 61 0.94 -12.23 -9.30
C LYS A 61 -0.12 -12.70 -10.30
N LYS A 62 -1.40 -12.69 -9.92
CA LYS A 62 -2.55 -13.09 -10.76
C LYS A 62 -3.24 -11.89 -11.41
N PHE A 63 -2.81 -10.67 -11.11
CA PHE A 63 -3.47 -9.42 -11.50
C PHE A 63 -2.63 -8.59 -12.49
N ALA A 64 -1.81 -9.24 -13.31
CA ALA A 64 -0.89 -8.57 -14.22
C ALA A 64 -1.56 -7.80 -15.37
N GLU A 65 -2.83 -8.10 -15.71
CA GLU A 65 -3.55 -7.52 -16.85
C GLU A 65 -4.19 -6.16 -16.57
N TYR A 66 -4.06 -5.64 -15.35
CA TYR A 66 -4.65 -4.35 -15.00
C TYR A 66 -3.99 -3.22 -15.77
N LYS A 67 -4.82 -2.38 -16.40
CA LYS A 67 -4.36 -1.39 -17.38
C LYS A 67 -3.71 -0.13 -16.80
N ASP A 68 -3.85 0.11 -15.50
CA ASP A 68 -3.43 1.37 -14.87
C ASP A 68 -2.64 1.17 -13.57
N PRO A 69 -1.34 0.80 -13.66
CA PRO A 69 -0.46 0.61 -12.50
C PRO A 69 -0.32 1.86 -11.63
N GLY A 70 -0.38 3.06 -12.23
CA GLY A 70 -0.37 4.33 -11.48
C GLY A 70 -1.57 4.49 -10.56
N LYS A 71 -2.77 4.10 -11.02
CA LYS A 71 -3.97 4.11 -10.19
C LYS A 71 -3.91 3.11 -9.04
N LEU A 72 -3.30 1.93 -9.26
CA LEU A 72 -3.02 0.98 -8.19
C LEU A 72 -2.10 1.58 -7.13
N HIS A 73 -0.98 2.15 -7.57
CA HIS A 73 0.00 2.76 -6.69
C HIS A 73 -0.64 3.84 -5.81
N LYS A 74 -1.31 4.81 -6.44
CA LYS A 74 -1.99 5.90 -5.74
C LYS A 74 -3.02 5.39 -4.73
N ALA A 75 -3.83 4.40 -5.12
CA ALA A 75 -4.84 3.83 -4.23
C ALA A 75 -4.22 3.20 -2.98
N LEU A 76 -3.07 2.52 -3.08
CA LEU A 76 -2.36 1.98 -1.92
C LEU A 76 -1.83 3.09 -1.00
N LEU A 77 -1.27 4.17 -1.56
CA LEU A 77 -0.84 5.33 -0.77
C LEU A 77 -2.02 5.99 -0.03
N ASP A 78 -3.17 6.10 -0.68
CA ASP A 78 -4.37 6.65 -0.06
C ASP A 78 -4.92 5.74 1.05
N VAL A 79 -4.85 4.42 0.89
CA VAL A 79 -5.16 3.47 1.98
C VAL A 79 -4.15 3.61 3.13
N ALA A 80 -2.86 3.76 2.85
CA ALA A 80 -1.84 3.99 3.89
C ALA A 80 -2.09 5.29 4.64
N ASN A 81 -2.43 6.38 3.94
CA ASN A 81 -2.80 7.65 4.55
C ASN A 81 -4.03 7.51 5.45
N ALA A 82 -5.06 6.79 4.99
CA ALA A 82 -6.24 6.50 5.80
C ALA A 82 -5.88 5.66 7.04
N GLY A 83 -5.02 4.65 6.89
CA GLY A 83 -4.54 3.78 7.95
C GLY A 83 -3.78 4.54 9.04
N ARG A 84 -2.78 5.35 8.66
CA ARG A 84 -2.04 6.23 9.58
C ARG A 84 -2.98 7.13 10.38
N ARG A 85 -3.86 7.84 9.68
CA ARG A 85 -4.80 8.79 10.30
C ARG A 85 -5.85 8.09 11.15
N TRP A 86 -6.20 6.85 10.83
CA TRP A 86 -7.07 6.07 11.68
C TRP A 86 -6.34 5.65 12.96
N GLY A 87 -5.09 5.20 12.83
CA GLY A 87 -4.31 4.71 13.96
C GLY A 87 -3.94 5.80 14.97
N ASP A 88 -3.69 7.02 14.51
CA ASP A 88 -3.42 8.19 15.36
C ASP A 88 -4.69 8.94 15.82
N GLY A 89 -5.87 8.51 15.35
CA GLY A 89 -7.16 9.14 15.68
C GLY A 89 -7.47 10.44 14.94
N THR A 90 -6.69 10.82 13.91
CA THR A 90 -6.85 12.07 13.15
C THR A 90 -7.64 11.94 11.86
N LEU A 91 -8.16 10.76 11.51
CA LEU A 91 -8.95 10.54 10.29
C LEU A 91 -10.15 11.49 10.25
N GLY A 92 -10.77 11.72 11.42
CA GLY A 92 -11.80 12.75 11.61
C GLY A 92 -13.14 12.45 10.94
N LYS A 93 -13.26 11.33 10.22
CA LYS A 93 -14.46 10.86 9.54
C LYS A 93 -14.41 9.35 9.30
N PRO A 94 -15.54 8.69 8.97
CA PRO A 94 -15.52 7.28 8.59
C PRO A 94 -14.72 7.03 7.31
N PHE A 95 -14.08 5.85 7.19
CA PHE A 95 -13.34 5.45 5.99
C PHE A 95 -14.12 5.64 4.69
N GLY A 96 -15.41 5.29 4.68
CA GLY A 96 -16.25 5.43 3.49
C GLY A 96 -16.37 6.87 3.01
N GLU A 97 -16.53 7.82 3.93
CA GLU A 97 -16.57 9.24 3.60
C GLU A 97 -15.20 9.71 3.11
N PHE A 98 -14.12 9.34 3.82
CA PHE A 98 -12.75 9.67 3.44
C PHE A 98 -12.41 9.23 2.00
N PHE A 99 -12.75 7.99 1.65
CA PHE A 99 -12.47 7.47 0.31
C PHE A 99 -13.43 8.03 -0.75
N THR A 100 -14.67 8.34 -0.39
CA THR A 100 -15.61 9.02 -1.30
C THR A 100 -15.10 10.41 -1.67
N ASP A 101 -14.55 11.16 -0.71
CA ASP A 101 -13.96 12.48 -0.97
C ASP A 101 -12.76 12.41 -1.94
N LEU A 102 -12.05 11.27 -1.95
CA LEU A 102 -10.95 10.99 -2.88
C LEU A 102 -11.42 10.41 -4.23
N GLY A 103 -12.73 10.23 -4.42
CA GLY A 103 -13.32 9.73 -5.66
C GLY A 103 -13.36 8.21 -5.78
N TYR A 104 -13.19 7.46 -4.69
CA TYR A 104 -13.27 6.00 -4.68
C TYR A 104 -14.62 5.51 -4.18
N GLY A 105 -15.04 4.33 -4.66
CA GLY A 105 -16.07 3.56 -4.00
C GLY A 105 -15.49 2.84 -2.77
N TYR A 106 -16.33 2.57 -1.77
CA TYR A 106 -15.94 1.86 -0.56
C TYR A 106 -17.03 0.92 -0.08
N SER A 107 -16.64 -0.23 0.47
CA SER A 107 -17.56 -1.11 1.20
C SER A 107 -16.95 -1.48 2.55
N ALA A 108 -17.65 -1.14 3.64
CA ALA A 108 -17.25 -1.54 4.99
C ALA A 108 -17.59 -3.01 5.29
N LYS A 109 -18.66 -3.52 4.64
CA LYS A 109 -19.19 -4.86 4.83
C LYS A 109 -19.38 -5.54 3.48
N ASN A 110 -19.19 -6.86 3.45
CA ASN A 110 -19.50 -7.67 2.27
C ASN A 110 -20.48 -8.78 2.68
N PRO A 111 -21.73 -8.76 2.18
CA PRO A 111 -22.72 -9.81 2.43
C PRO A 111 -22.21 -11.23 2.12
N ALA A 112 -21.32 -11.40 1.12
CA ALA A 112 -20.76 -12.70 0.73
C ALA A 112 -19.95 -13.37 1.86
N VAL A 113 -19.40 -12.60 2.79
CA VAL A 113 -18.70 -13.11 3.99
C VAL A 113 -19.66 -13.92 4.89
N ARG A 114 -20.96 -13.61 4.86
CA ARG A 114 -21.98 -14.32 5.64
C ARG A 114 -22.41 -15.64 4.99
N ASP A 115 -22.13 -15.83 3.70
CA ASP A 115 -22.33 -17.12 3.04
C ASP A 115 -21.12 -18.02 3.32
N ARG A 116 -21.38 -19.14 3.99
CA ARG A 116 -20.36 -20.16 4.30
C ARG A 116 -19.63 -20.68 3.05
N ARG A 117 -20.25 -20.59 1.86
CA ARG A 117 -19.65 -21.00 0.58
C ARG A 117 -18.56 -20.05 0.11
N HIS A 118 -18.66 -18.77 0.43
CA HIS A 118 -17.73 -17.73 -0.05
C HIS A 118 -16.79 -17.20 1.04
N LYS A 119 -17.16 -17.38 2.32
CA LYS A 119 -16.36 -16.99 3.49
C LYS A 119 -14.87 -17.36 3.40
N ARG A 120 -14.54 -18.57 2.92
CA ARG A 120 -13.16 -19.04 2.79
C ARG A 120 -12.27 -18.17 1.88
N HIS A 121 -12.86 -17.43 0.94
CA HIS A 121 -12.13 -16.54 0.03
C HIS A 121 -11.74 -15.22 0.69
N TYR A 122 -12.41 -14.87 1.79
CA TYR A 122 -12.18 -13.67 2.58
C TYR A 122 -11.35 -13.96 3.84
N GLU A 123 -11.18 -15.22 4.21
CA GLU A 123 -10.46 -15.65 5.41
C GLU A 123 -8.96 -15.83 5.14
N VAL A 124 -8.13 -15.08 5.88
CA VAL A 124 -6.67 -15.11 5.77
C VAL A 124 -6.05 -15.27 7.15
N LYS A 125 -4.91 -15.98 7.25
CA LYS A 125 -4.19 -16.14 8.52
C LYS A 125 -3.40 -14.86 8.85
N TYR A 126 -3.58 -14.34 10.07
CA TYR A 126 -2.82 -13.20 10.62
C TYR A 126 -2.69 -13.35 12.15
N LYS A 127 -1.47 -13.23 12.69
CA LYS A 127 -1.15 -13.44 14.12
C LYS A 127 -1.77 -14.72 14.71
N ASP A 128 -1.61 -15.84 13.99
CA ASP A 128 -2.20 -17.15 14.31
C ASP A 128 -3.73 -17.24 14.36
N ASN A 129 -4.43 -16.15 14.02
CA ASN A 129 -5.87 -16.11 13.92
C ASN A 129 -6.32 -16.13 12.45
N LEU A 130 -7.54 -16.58 12.21
CA LEU A 130 -8.20 -16.44 10.93
C LEU A 130 -9.00 -15.13 10.95
N VAL A 131 -8.57 -14.16 10.16
CA VAL A 131 -9.23 -12.85 10.03
C VAL A 131 -9.98 -12.76 8.71
N VAL A 132 -10.99 -11.89 8.67
CA VAL A 132 -11.85 -11.70 7.49
C VAL A 132 -11.51 -10.37 6.82
N MET A 133 -11.16 -10.44 5.55
CA MET A 133 -10.87 -9.30 4.67
C MET A 133 -12.17 -8.72 4.11
N GLU A 134 -12.95 -8.04 4.95
CA GLU A 134 -14.28 -7.57 4.59
C GLU A 134 -14.29 -6.12 4.05
N PRO A 135 -13.71 -5.13 4.76
CA PRO A 135 -13.50 -3.79 4.21
C PRO A 135 -12.72 -3.82 2.90
N HIS A 136 -13.20 -3.07 1.91
CA HIS A 136 -12.46 -2.91 0.66
C HIS A 136 -12.72 -1.61 -0.07
N LEU A 137 -11.68 -1.15 -0.76
CA LEU A 137 -11.71 -0.01 -1.65
C LEU A 137 -12.10 -0.48 -3.05
N LYS A 138 -12.98 0.27 -3.72
CA LYS A 138 -13.38 0.06 -5.10
C LYS A 138 -12.75 1.14 -5.96
N VAL A 139 -11.62 0.81 -6.57
CA VAL A 139 -10.84 1.78 -7.37
C VAL A 139 -11.47 2.00 -8.74
N ASP A 140 -12.10 0.96 -9.29
CA ASP A 140 -12.87 1.01 -10.54
C ASP A 140 -14.28 0.43 -10.36
N GLU A 141 -15.26 0.90 -11.11
CA GLU A 141 -16.64 0.35 -11.02
C GLU A 141 -16.84 -0.90 -11.90
N SER A 142 -15.89 -1.24 -12.78
CA SER A 142 -16.00 -2.38 -13.70
C SER A 142 -15.66 -3.72 -13.05
N THR A 143 -16.16 -4.80 -13.64
CA THR A 143 -15.90 -6.21 -13.27
C THR A 143 -14.95 -6.93 -14.24
N GLY A 144 -14.55 -6.25 -15.33
CA GLY A 144 -13.62 -6.75 -16.33
C GLY A 144 -12.21 -7.00 -15.76
N PRO A 145 -11.46 -7.97 -16.30
CA PRO A 145 -10.15 -8.35 -15.76
C PRO A 145 -9.11 -7.21 -15.79
N ASP A 146 -9.15 -6.35 -16.80
CA ASP A 146 -8.25 -5.20 -16.99
C ASP A 146 -8.75 -3.91 -16.32
N GLN A 147 -9.94 -3.91 -15.72
CA GLN A 147 -10.64 -2.71 -15.22
C GLN A 147 -11.27 -2.89 -13.84
N CYS A 148 -10.88 -3.93 -13.10
CA CYS A 148 -11.44 -4.22 -11.78
C CYS A 148 -10.32 -4.27 -10.75
N LEU A 149 -10.04 -3.12 -10.11
CA LEU A 149 -9.17 -3.06 -8.95
C LEU A 149 -9.96 -2.90 -7.65
N ARG A 150 -9.69 -3.82 -6.72
CA ARG A 150 -10.18 -3.89 -5.35
C ARG A 150 -9.00 -4.11 -4.42
N ILE A 151 -9.02 -3.44 -3.27
CA ILE A 151 -8.03 -3.61 -2.20
C ILE A 151 -8.82 -4.03 -0.96
N TYR A 152 -8.61 -5.25 -0.47
CA TYR A 152 -9.30 -5.76 0.72
C TYR A 152 -8.36 -5.80 1.91
N TRP A 153 -8.90 -5.47 3.07
CA TRP A 153 -8.14 -5.42 4.30
C TRP A 153 -8.93 -5.85 5.53
N TYR A 154 -8.18 -6.06 6.59
CA TYR A 154 -8.63 -6.22 7.96
C TYR A 154 -8.14 -5.03 8.79
N LEU A 155 -8.96 -4.56 9.73
CA LEU A 155 -8.56 -3.54 10.70
C LEU A 155 -8.09 -4.23 11.98
N ASP A 156 -6.80 -4.15 12.29
CA ASP A 156 -6.26 -4.61 13.56
C ASP A 156 -6.49 -3.52 14.61
N GLU A 157 -7.58 -3.66 15.35
CA GLU A 157 -7.97 -2.71 16.40
C GLU A 157 -6.98 -2.64 17.57
N SER A 158 -6.16 -3.68 17.77
CA SER A 158 -5.21 -3.74 18.89
C SER A 158 -3.96 -2.92 18.57
N ASP A 159 -3.41 -3.15 17.37
CA ASP A 159 -2.20 -2.47 16.90
C ASP A 159 -2.51 -1.17 16.14
N LYS A 160 -3.79 -0.88 15.90
CA LYS A 160 -4.25 0.30 15.18
C LYS A 160 -3.62 0.45 13.80
N VAL A 161 -3.50 -0.67 13.09
CA VAL A 161 -2.96 -0.77 11.73
C VAL A 161 -3.93 -1.46 10.76
N ILE A 162 -3.82 -1.12 9.47
CA ILE A 162 -4.53 -1.80 8.39
C ILE A 162 -3.68 -2.98 7.89
N VAL A 163 -4.31 -4.14 7.74
CA VAL A 163 -3.69 -5.37 7.24
C VAL A 163 -4.26 -5.71 5.86
N ILE A 164 -3.45 -5.57 4.82
CA ILE A 164 -3.83 -5.84 3.43
C ILE A 164 -3.75 -7.35 3.14
N GLY A 165 -4.90 -7.94 2.79
CA GLY A 165 -5.01 -9.36 2.49
C GLY A 165 -5.14 -9.69 1.00
N HIS A 166 -5.61 -8.76 0.19
CA HIS A 166 -5.81 -8.98 -1.25
C HIS A 166 -5.76 -7.66 -2.03
N VAL A 167 -5.05 -7.66 -3.15
CA VAL A 167 -5.01 -6.57 -4.14
C VAL A 167 -5.23 -7.17 -5.52
N GLY A 168 -6.29 -6.75 -6.19
CA GLY A 168 -6.58 -7.17 -7.55
C GLY A 168 -8.09 -7.19 -7.83
N ARG A 169 -8.55 -8.20 -8.58
CA ARG A 169 -9.98 -8.31 -8.92
C ARG A 169 -10.84 -8.55 -7.68
N HIS A 170 -12.14 -8.30 -7.84
CA HIS A 170 -13.15 -8.66 -6.86
C HIS A 170 -13.02 -10.12 -6.41
N LEU A 171 -13.12 -10.34 -5.09
CA LEU A 171 -13.21 -11.69 -4.55
C LEU A 171 -14.57 -12.32 -4.91
N PRO A 172 -14.68 -13.67 -4.95
CA PRO A 172 -15.95 -14.32 -5.29
C PRO A 172 -17.12 -13.90 -4.38
N ASP A 173 -18.28 -13.64 -4.97
CA ASP A 173 -19.55 -13.33 -4.29
C ASP A 173 -20.54 -14.50 -4.26
#